data_AF-A0AAW1MI02-F1
#
_entry.id   AF-A0AAW1MI02-F1
#
_cell.length_a   1.000
_cell.length_b   1.000
_cell.length_c   1.000
_cell.angle_alpha   90.00
_cell.angle_beta   90.00
_cell.angle_gamma   90.00
#
_symmetry.space_group_name_H-M   'P 1'
#
loop_
_entity.id
_entity.type
_entity.pdbx_description
1 polymer ?
#
loop_
_entity_poly.entity_id
_entity_poly.type
_entity_poly.pdbx_seq_one_letter_code
_entity_poly.pdbx_strand_id
1 'polypeptide(L)'
;MNEYQKSRFTSKKNTGDTRESPAIHVAKTLLDEGASINIYDPKVEESQIYYDLTHPSICESPETVRKSVKIFEDAYSATAGAHAVVVCTEWDEFIGLDYNRIYKEMMKPAYVFDGRKILDHGRLVDIGFHPSYCLTVPHCSGPNYNDITK
;
A
#
# COMPACT_ATOMS: atom_id res chain seq x y z
N MET A 1 -15.32 3.75 -35.18
CA MET A 1 -13.99 4.23 -34.76
C MET A 1 -14.23 5.54 -34.04
N ASN A 2 -14.35 5.54 -32.71
CA ASN A 2 -14.39 6.78 -31.92
C ASN A 2 -13.68 6.52 -30.60
N GLU A 3 -12.66 7.34 -30.36
CA GLU A 3 -11.72 7.28 -29.26
C GLU A 3 -12.43 7.46 -27.91
N TYR A 4 -12.30 6.44 -27.05
CA TYR A 4 -12.56 6.56 -25.64
C TYR A 4 -11.44 7.40 -25.01
N GLN A 5 -11.78 8.62 -24.61
CA GLN A 5 -10.98 9.47 -23.72
C GLN A 5 -10.74 8.72 -22.40
N LYS A 6 -9.61 8.03 -22.29
CA LYS A 6 -9.08 7.50 -21.02
C LYS A 6 -8.52 8.67 -20.22
N SER A 7 -9.27 9.16 -19.23
CA SER A 7 -8.73 10.05 -18.20
C SER A 7 -7.72 9.27 -17.35
N ARG A 8 -6.44 9.30 -17.76
CA ARG A 8 -5.35 8.83 -16.91
C ARG A 8 -5.00 9.95 -15.93
N PHE A 9 -5.44 9.84 -14.69
CA PHE A 9 -4.82 10.60 -13.59
C PHE A 9 -3.47 9.96 -13.30
N THR A 10 -2.43 10.44 -13.97
CA THR A 10 -1.05 10.07 -13.67
C THR A 10 -0.54 11.06 -12.60
N SER A 11 -0.52 10.66 -11.32
CA SER A 11 0.36 11.35 -10.37
C SER A 11 1.78 11.12 -10.85
N LYS A 12 2.38 12.17 -11.41
CA LYS A 12 3.71 12.14 -12.03
C LYS A 12 4.73 11.71 -10.98
N LYS A 13 5.67 10.87 -11.39
CA LYS A 13 6.79 10.30 -10.62
C LYS A 13 7.80 11.34 -10.10
N ASN A 14 7.41 12.60 -9.88
CA ASN A 14 8.34 13.72 -9.70
C ASN A 14 7.85 14.89 -8.81
N THR A 15 6.88 14.66 -7.93
CA THR A 15 6.48 15.66 -6.95
C THR A 15 6.21 14.97 -5.63
N GLY A 16 6.96 15.31 -4.58
CA GLY A 16 6.64 14.98 -3.18
C GLY A 16 5.40 15.71 -2.67
N ASP A 17 4.46 16.02 -3.56
CA ASP A 17 3.16 16.59 -3.24
C ASP A 17 2.18 15.42 -3.04
N THR A 18 1.94 15.13 -1.78
CA THR A 18 1.18 13.98 -1.31
C THR A 18 -0.30 14.28 -1.11
N ARG A 19 -0.73 15.55 -1.18
CA ARG A 19 -2.06 16.04 -0.75
C ARG A 19 -3.27 15.37 -1.40
N GLU A 20 -3.12 14.82 -2.62
CA GLU A 20 -4.16 14.07 -3.36
C GLU A 20 -3.71 12.64 -3.70
N SER A 21 -2.75 12.09 -2.94
CA SER A 21 -2.18 10.79 -3.23
C SER A 21 -3.18 9.65 -2.96
N PRO A 22 -3.28 8.65 -3.84
CA PRO A 22 -3.98 7.39 -3.55
C PRO A 22 -3.51 6.74 -2.25
N ALA A 23 -2.25 6.94 -1.86
CA ALA A 23 -1.68 6.38 -0.63
C ALA A 23 -2.37 6.92 0.64
N ILE A 24 -2.67 8.22 0.68
CA ILE A 24 -3.35 8.85 1.83
C ILE A 24 -4.76 8.30 1.98
N HIS A 25 -5.50 8.18 0.86
CA HIS A 25 -6.86 7.68 0.88
C HIS A 25 -6.92 6.23 1.37
N VAL A 26 -6.01 5.39 0.90
CA VAL A 26 -5.87 4.01 1.39
C VAL A 26 -5.52 3.99 2.87
N ALA A 27 -4.55 4.80 3.30
CA ALA A 27 -4.17 4.88 4.72
C ALA A 27 -5.34 5.34 5.59
N LYS A 28 -6.12 6.34 5.15
CA LYS A 28 -7.33 6.79 5.84
C LYS A 28 -8.33 5.64 6.01
N THR A 29 -8.68 4.94 4.93
CA THR A 29 -9.64 3.82 5.01
C THR A 29 -9.17 2.75 5.98
N LEU A 30 -7.89 2.38 5.96
CA LEU A 30 -7.32 1.41 6.88
C LEU A 30 -7.33 1.90 8.34
N LEU A 31 -7.04 3.18 8.58
CA LEU A 31 -7.12 3.77 9.91
C LEU A 31 -8.55 3.82 10.44
N ASP A 32 -9.53 4.12 9.58
CA ASP A 32 -10.96 4.12 9.92
C ASP A 32 -11.44 2.71 10.31
N GLU A 33 -10.83 1.66 9.73
CA GLU A 33 -11.04 0.26 10.12
C GLU A 33 -10.26 -0.17 11.36
N GLY A 34 -9.46 0.73 11.96
CA GLY A 34 -8.68 0.47 13.17
C GLY A 34 -7.34 -0.24 12.94
N ALA A 35 -6.83 -0.25 11.71
CA ALA A 35 -5.54 -0.85 11.39
C ALA A 35 -4.36 -0.03 11.94
N SER A 36 -3.28 -0.73 12.28
CA SER A 36 -1.96 -0.13 12.50
C SER A 36 -1.19 -0.11 11.18
N ILE A 37 -0.66 1.05 10.80
CA ILE A 37 -0.03 1.26 9.49
C ILE A 37 1.44 1.61 9.66
N ASN A 38 2.29 0.83 9.01
CA ASN A 38 3.69 1.16 8.82
C ASN A 38 3.85 1.78 7.42
N ILE A 39 4.49 2.96 7.34
CA ILE A 39 4.69 3.68 6.09
C ILE A 39 6.18 3.83 5.80
N TYR A 40 6.54 3.63 4.54
CA TYR A 40 7.84 3.96 4.00
C TYR A 40 7.66 4.65 2.64
N ASP A 41 8.29 5.79 2.43
CA ASP A 41 8.43 6.42 1.12
C ASP A 41 9.85 6.99 0.97
N PRO A 42 10.60 6.64 -0.09
CA PRO A 42 11.98 7.07 -0.29
C PRO A 42 12.13 8.57 -0.62
N LYS A 43 11.05 9.30 -0.89
CA LYS A 43 11.08 10.70 -1.37
C LYS A 43 10.22 11.67 -0.55
N VAL A 44 9.48 11.18 0.44
CA VAL A 44 8.62 12.03 1.27
C VAL A 44 9.09 11.99 2.72
N GLU A 45 9.35 13.17 3.27
CA GLU A 45 9.76 13.34 4.66
C GLU A 45 8.66 12.92 5.65
N GLU A 46 9.06 12.38 6.80
CA GLU A 46 8.16 11.93 7.87
C GLU A 46 7.16 13.03 8.29
N SER A 47 7.65 14.27 8.40
CA SER A 47 6.84 15.42 8.80
C SER A 47 5.74 15.73 7.79
N GLN A 48 6.01 15.57 6.50
CA GLN A 48 5.03 15.78 5.44
C GLN A 48 3.97 14.67 5.46
N ILE A 49 4.36 13.40 5.63
CA ILE A 49 3.41 12.28 5.73
C ILE A 49 2.45 12.49 6.91
N TYR A 50 2.97 12.86 8.09
CA TYR A 50 2.10 13.17 9.22
C TYR A 50 1.22 14.39 8.96
N TYR A 51 1.75 15.45 8.35
CA TYR A 51 0.97 16.64 8.02
C TYR A 51 -0.23 16.28 7.16
N ASP A 52 -0.05 15.45 6.13
CA ASP A 52 -1.14 15.10 5.24
C ASP A 52 -2.15 14.13 5.88
N LEU A 53 -1.69 13.15 6.65
CA LEU A 53 -2.58 12.21 7.36
C LEU A 53 -3.36 12.87 8.50
N THR A 54 -2.81 13.92 9.11
CA THR A 54 -3.47 14.67 10.19
C THR A 54 -4.27 15.87 9.68
N HIS A 55 -4.32 16.08 8.37
CA HIS A 55 -5.10 17.16 7.79
C HIS A 55 -6.59 16.99 8.11
N PRO A 56 -7.32 18.05 8.52
CA PRO A 56 -8.73 17.93 8.95
C PRO A 56 -9.68 17.34 7.89
N SER A 57 -9.34 17.47 6.60
CA SER A 57 -10.11 16.87 5.50
C SER A 57 -9.91 15.36 5.36
N ILE A 58 -8.84 14.81 5.97
CA ILE A 58 -8.46 13.39 5.88
C ILE A 58 -8.82 12.67 7.17
N CYS A 59 -8.51 13.25 8.34
CA CYS A 59 -8.77 12.61 9.62
C CYS A 59 -9.36 13.61 10.62
N GLU A 60 -10.44 13.20 11.28
CA GLU A 60 -11.09 13.98 12.34
C GLU A 60 -10.29 13.98 13.65
N SER A 61 -9.47 12.94 13.87
CA SER A 61 -8.68 12.75 15.09
C SER A 61 -7.19 12.53 14.79
N PRO A 62 -6.39 13.61 14.75
CA PRO A 62 -4.94 13.52 14.59
C PRO A 62 -4.23 12.62 15.63
N GLU A 63 -4.80 12.48 16.82
CA GLU A 63 -4.25 11.60 17.86
C GLU A 63 -4.30 10.13 17.47
N THR A 64 -5.33 9.71 16.72
CA THR A 64 -5.44 8.33 16.21
C THR A 64 -4.32 8.04 15.23
N VAL A 65 -4.03 8.98 14.32
CA VAL A 65 -2.91 8.86 13.37
C VAL A 65 -1.60 8.66 14.11
N ARG A 66 -1.31 9.45 15.15
CA ARG A 66 -0.07 9.36 15.92
C ARG A 66 0.09 8.06 16.70
N LYS A 67 -1.01 7.39 17.05
CA LYS A 67 -0.99 6.09 17.78
C LYS A 67 -0.88 4.90 16.82
N SER A 68 -1.51 4.99 15.66
CA SER A 68 -1.67 3.86 14.74
C SER A 68 -0.70 3.90 13.56
N VAL A 69 -0.09 5.04 13.25
CA VAL A 69 0.87 5.18 12.15
C VAL A 69 2.30 5.23 12.67
N LYS A 70 3.18 4.45 12.04
CA LYS A 70 4.63 4.52 12.22
C LYS A 70 5.30 4.71 10.87
N ILE A 71 6.27 5.60 10.80
CA ILE A 71 7.04 5.86 9.58
C ILE A 71 8.43 5.26 9.78
N PHE A 72 8.94 4.61 8.75
CA PHE A 72 10.22 3.90 8.75
C PHE A 72 11.14 4.48 7.68
N GLU A 73 12.44 4.25 7.84
CA GLU A 73 13.47 4.72 6.90
C GLU A 73 13.73 3.72 5.75
N ASP A 74 13.21 2.50 5.85
CA ASP A 74 13.38 1.46 4.84
C ASP A 74 12.19 0.50 4.75
N ALA A 75 12.02 -0.11 3.57
CA ALA A 75 10.93 -1.02 3.27
C ALA A 75 10.96 -2.32 4.08
N TYR A 76 12.15 -2.82 4.46
CA TYR A 76 12.26 -4.08 5.21
C TYR A 76 11.74 -3.89 6.63
N SER A 77 12.18 -2.82 7.31
CA SER A 77 11.70 -2.47 8.64
C SER A 77 10.20 -2.16 8.65
N ALA A 78 9.68 -1.49 7.62
CA ALA A 78 8.25 -1.20 7.50
C ALA A 78 7.38 -2.46 7.36
N THR A 79 7.91 -3.49 6.69
CA THR A 79 7.18 -4.73 6.39
C THR A 79 7.37 -5.84 7.43
N ALA A 80 8.39 -5.72 8.30
CA ALA A 80 8.62 -6.67 9.38
C ALA A 80 7.40 -6.78 10.32
N GLY A 81 6.92 -8.00 10.55
CA GLY A 81 5.74 -8.28 11.37
C GLY A 81 4.40 -7.81 10.77
N ALA A 82 4.38 -7.31 9.52
CA ALA A 82 3.15 -6.92 8.85
C ALA A 82 2.38 -8.14 8.34
N HIS A 83 1.04 -8.02 8.28
CA HIS A 83 0.16 -9.03 7.67
C HIS A 83 0.00 -8.81 6.16
N ALA A 84 0.08 -7.56 5.72
CA ALA A 84 -0.12 -7.16 4.34
C ALA A 84 0.86 -6.04 3.95
N VAL A 85 1.27 -6.04 2.69
CA VAL A 85 1.99 -4.94 2.05
C VAL A 85 1.08 -4.30 1.01
N VAL A 86 1.01 -2.97 0.99
CA VAL A 86 0.26 -2.24 -0.04
C VAL A 86 1.21 -1.29 -0.76
N VAL A 87 1.36 -1.48 -2.08
CA VAL A 87 2.20 -0.63 -2.93
C VAL A 87 1.32 0.41 -3.62
N CYS A 88 1.43 1.66 -3.15
CA CYS A 88 0.62 2.78 -3.63
C CYS A 88 1.37 3.73 -4.59
N THR A 89 2.70 3.63 -4.64
CA THR A 89 3.58 4.47 -5.47
C THR A 89 4.48 3.60 -6.34
N GLU A 90 4.85 4.11 -7.51
CA GLU A 90 5.53 3.35 -8.56
C GLU A 90 7.06 3.47 -8.49
N TRP A 91 7.63 3.61 -7.28
CA TRP A 91 9.08 3.75 -7.11
C TRP A 91 9.83 2.51 -7.61
N ASP A 92 10.86 2.72 -8.43
CA ASP A 92 11.64 1.62 -9.01
C ASP A 92 12.37 0.80 -7.94
N GLU A 93 12.63 1.42 -6.78
CA GLU A 93 13.18 0.75 -5.61
C GLU A 93 12.34 -0.45 -5.16
N PHE A 94 11.01 -0.35 -5.22
CA PHE A 94 10.12 -1.44 -4.81
C PHE A 94 10.21 -2.66 -5.73
N ILE A 95 10.52 -2.46 -7.01
CA ILE A 95 10.71 -3.56 -7.97
C ILE A 95 11.98 -4.36 -7.61
N GLY A 96 13.00 -3.69 -7.07
CA GLY A 96 14.30 -4.27 -6.74
C GLY A 96 14.42 -4.90 -5.35
N LEU A 97 13.37 -4.87 -4.53
CA LEU A 97 13.41 -5.40 -3.16
C LEU A 97 13.55 -6.93 -3.12
N ASP A 98 14.20 -7.44 -2.07
CA ASP A 98 14.22 -8.86 -1.78
C ASP A 98 12.93 -9.30 -1.10
N TYR A 99 11.95 -9.67 -1.93
CA TYR A 99 10.65 -10.18 -1.46
C TYR A 99 10.74 -11.50 -0.68
N ASN A 100 11.80 -12.31 -0.82
CA ASN A 100 11.97 -13.48 0.03
C ASN A 100 12.25 -13.08 1.48
N ARG A 101 13.12 -12.07 1.65
CA ARG A 101 13.42 -11.51 2.97
C ARG A 101 12.17 -10.88 3.58
N ILE A 102 11.47 -10.04 2.83
CA ILE A 102 10.22 -9.41 3.27
C ILE A 102 9.22 -10.48 3.70
N TYR A 103 9.00 -11.50 2.85
CA TYR A 103 8.12 -12.60 3.19
C TYR A 103 8.54 -13.26 4.50
N LYS A 104 9.81 -13.60 4.69
CA LYS A 104 10.27 -14.29 5.90
C LYS A 104 9.99 -13.51 7.19
N GLU A 105 10.05 -12.18 7.14
CA GLU A 105 9.87 -11.31 8.30
C GLU A 105 8.39 -10.92 8.54
N MET A 106 7.50 -11.16 7.58
CA MET A 106 6.05 -10.91 7.69
C MET A 106 5.28 -12.03 8.41
N MET A 107 4.15 -11.64 9.00
CA MET A 107 3.17 -12.57 9.56
C MET A 107 2.50 -13.42 8.47
N LYS A 108 2.03 -14.62 8.83
CA LYS A 108 1.39 -15.56 7.89
C LYS A 108 -0.10 -15.76 8.19
N PRO A 109 -0.96 -15.84 7.15
CA PRO A 109 -0.64 -15.68 5.72
C PRO A 109 -0.25 -14.23 5.36
N ALA A 110 0.69 -14.07 4.41
CA ALA A 110 1.21 -12.76 4.01
C ALA A 110 0.58 -12.30 2.69
N TYR A 111 -0.01 -11.10 2.69
CA TYR A 111 -0.69 -10.52 1.53
C TYR A 111 0.12 -9.41 0.90
N VAL A 112 -0.02 -9.23 -0.41
CA VAL A 112 0.56 -8.10 -1.14
C VAL A 112 -0.47 -7.51 -2.09
N PHE A 113 -0.73 -6.22 -1.95
CA PHE A 113 -1.68 -5.47 -2.77
C PHE A 113 -0.88 -4.50 -3.64
N ASP A 114 -0.85 -4.78 -4.94
CA ASP A 114 -0.12 -3.95 -5.90
C ASP A 114 -1.10 -3.00 -6.62
N GLY A 115 -1.18 -1.77 -6.13
CA GLY A 115 -2.04 -0.73 -6.72
C GLY A 115 -1.44 -0.08 -7.97
N ARG A 116 -0.16 -0.35 -8.29
CA ARG A 116 0.55 0.26 -9.42
C ARG A 116 0.91 -0.74 -10.53
N LYS A 117 0.73 -2.03 -10.27
CA LYS A 117 1.04 -3.13 -11.19
C LYS A 117 2.52 -3.09 -11.62
N ILE A 118 3.41 -2.96 -10.64
CA ILE A 118 4.86 -2.89 -10.84
C ILE A 118 5.60 -4.16 -10.40
N LEU A 119 4.94 -5.03 -9.64
CA LEU A 119 5.56 -6.23 -9.08
C LEU A 119 5.37 -7.44 -9.99
N ASP A 120 6.30 -8.40 -9.90
CA ASP A 120 6.16 -9.70 -10.53
C ASP A 120 5.31 -10.62 -9.65
N HIS A 121 4.03 -10.75 -9.99
CA HIS A 121 3.07 -11.53 -9.20
C HIS A 121 3.33 -13.02 -9.27
N GLY A 122 3.88 -13.54 -10.38
CA GLY A 122 4.26 -14.94 -10.49
C GLY A 122 5.33 -15.28 -9.47
N ARG A 123 6.38 -14.46 -9.43
CA ARG A 123 7.44 -14.58 -8.42
C ARG A 123 6.93 -14.43 -6.99
N LEU A 124 5.97 -13.55 -6.74
CA LEU A 124 5.37 -13.37 -5.40
C LEU A 124 4.59 -14.61 -4.95
N VAL A 125 3.83 -15.24 -5.86
CA VAL A 125 3.16 -16.52 -5.59
C VAL A 125 4.18 -17.62 -5.30
N ASP A 126 5.25 -17.72 -6.08
CA ASP A 126 6.30 -18.73 -5.87
C ASP A 126 6.99 -18.59 -4.49
N ILE A 127 7.11 -17.36 -3.98
CA ILE A 127 7.63 -17.08 -2.62
C ILE A 127 6.61 -17.47 -1.52
N GLY A 128 5.32 -17.48 -1.85
CA GLY A 128 4.22 -17.82 -0.95
C GLY A 128 3.32 -16.64 -0.55
N PHE A 129 3.48 -15.47 -1.18
CA PHE A 129 2.52 -14.38 -0.99
C PHE A 129 1.17 -14.71 -1.60
N HIS A 130 0.13 -14.07 -1.06
CA HIS A 130 -1.17 -13.97 -1.69
C HIS A 130 -1.29 -12.59 -2.37
N PRO A 131 -0.93 -12.46 -3.67
CA PRO A 131 -1.04 -11.20 -4.37
C PRO A 131 -2.48 -10.88 -4.75
N SER A 132 -2.83 -9.59 -4.67
CA SER A 132 -4.11 -9.05 -5.14
C SER A 132 -3.89 -7.78 -5.94
N TYR A 133 -4.67 -7.63 -7.02
CA TYR A 133 -4.72 -6.40 -7.81
C TYR A 133 -5.77 -5.47 -7.23
N CYS A 134 -5.37 -4.26 -6.84
CA CYS A 134 -6.31 -3.20 -6.55
C CYS A 134 -6.39 -2.28 -7.77
N LEU A 135 -7.17 -2.67 -8.78
CA LEU A 135 -7.63 -1.78 -9.84
C LEU A 135 -9.11 -1.54 -9.59
N THR A 136 -9.48 -0.27 -9.40
CA THR A 136 -10.84 0.30 -9.39
C THR A 136 -11.97 -0.74 -9.43
N VAL A 137 -12.71 -0.90 -8.33
CA VAL A 137 -13.99 -1.64 -8.28
C VAL A 137 -14.81 -1.33 -9.54
N PRO A 138 -15.28 -2.34 -10.30
CA PRO A 138 -16.08 -3.44 -9.77
C PRO A 138 -15.60 -4.83 -10.21
N HIS A 139 -15.90 -5.84 -9.37
CA HIS A 139 -15.68 -7.27 -9.64
C HIS A 139 -14.23 -7.77 -9.54
N CYS A 140 -13.64 -7.68 -8.35
CA CYS A 140 -12.64 -8.67 -7.94
C CYS A 140 -13.37 -9.79 -7.19
N SER A 141 -13.62 -10.92 -7.86
CA SER A 141 -13.92 -12.18 -7.19
C SER A 141 -12.67 -12.63 -6.45
N GLY A 142 -12.56 -12.24 -5.18
CA GLY A 142 -11.55 -12.79 -4.28
C GLY A 142 -11.75 -14.30 -4.08
N PRO A 143 -10.74 -15.03 -3.57
CA PRO A 143 -10.88 -16.44 -3.25
C PRO A 143 -12.04 -16.64 -2.26
N ASN A 144 -12.85 -17.66 -2.52
CA ASN A 144 -14.02 -17.99 -1.72
C ASN A 144 -13.55 -18.35 -0.30
N TYR A 145 -14.05 -17.64 0.71
CA TYR A 145 -13.68 -17.83 2.12
C TYR A 145 -13.91 -19.26 2.64
N ASN A 146 -14.67 -20.08 1.88
CA ASN A 146 -14.93 -21.49 2.17
C ASN A 146 -13.79 -22.45 1.78
N ASP A 147 -12.74 -22.00 1.08
CA ASP A 147 -11.61 -22.86 0.68
C ASP A 147 -10.46 -22.91 1.72
N ILE A 148 -10.61 -22.21 2.85
CA ILE A 148 -9.57 -22.09 3.90
C ILE A 148 -9.82 -23.01 5.11
N THR A 149 -10.89 -23.83 5.07
CA THR A 149 -11.30 -24.68 6.21
C THR A 149 -11.54 -26.15 5.86
N LYS A 150 -10.82 -26.70 4.88
CA LYS A 150 -10.76 -28.16 4.65
C LYS A 150 -9.34 -28.68 4.62
#